data_AF-A0A368G744-F1
#
_entry.id   AF-A0A368G744-F1
#
_cell.length_a   1.000
_cell.length_b   1.000
_cell.length_c   1.000
_cell.angle_alpha   90.00
_cell.angle_beta   90.00
_cell.angle_gamma   90.00
#
_symmetry.space_group_name_H-M   'P 1'
#
loop_
_entity.id
_entity.type
_entity.pdbx_description
1 polymer ?
#
loop_
_entity_poly.entity_id
_entity_poly.type
_entity_poly.pdbx_seq_one_letter_code
_entity_poly.pdbx_strand_id
1 'polypeptide(L)'
;MFGFNGGGFNKCATLVSRQYSHFVLANIQFIWCLSMLICPILVSFLLPNGTVEEWRIVYLAHAALLVLSNAIFCLLATAKPAPWTDPSITTAAKKNTPMIARGLKI
;
A
#
# COMPACT_ATOMS: atom_id res chain seq x y z
N MET A 1 7.34 -12.05 -10.45
CA MET A 1 7.04 -10.81 -11.20
C MET A 1 6.09 -9.96 -10.36
N PHE A 2 6.60 -8.96 -9.64
CA PHE A 2 5.82 -8.16 -8.70
C PHE A 2 5.39 -6.77 -9.25
N GLY A 3 5.94 -6.34 -10.39
CA GLY A 3 5.73 -4.99 -10.95
C GLY A 3 4.77 -4.89 -12.14
N PHE A 4 4.07 -5.97 -12.52
CA PHE A 4 3.15 -5.96 -13.68
C PHE A 4 1.83 -6.69 -13.40
N ASN A 5 1.26 -6.45 -12.21
CA ASN A 5 -0.09 -6.91 -11.89
C ASN A 5 -0.69 -5.93 -10.88
N GLY A 6 -1.98 -5.60 -10.99
CA GLY A 6 -2.67 -4.68 -10.07
C GLY A 6 -2.56 -5.10 -8.58
N GLY A 7 -2.34 -6.38 -8.30
CA GLY A 7 -2.11 -6.89 -6.94
C GLY A 7 -0.64 -6.95 -6.50
N GLY A 8 0.31 -6.61 -7.37
CA GLY A 8 1.75 -6.77 -7.13
C GLY A 8 2.26 -5.92 -5.97
N PHE A 9 1.78 -4.68 -5.85
CA PHE A 9 2.17 -3.78 -4.77
C PHE A 9 1.60 -4.22 -3.42
N ASN A 10 0.34 -4.68 -3.36
CA ASN A 10 -0.26 -5.23 -2.14
C ASN A 10 0.52 -6.44 -1.64
N LYS A 11 0.91 -7.33 -2.55
CA LYS A 11 1.74 -8.49 -2.21
C LYS A 11 3.13 -8.10 -1.72
N CYS A 12 3.75 -7.06 -2.29
CA CYS A 12 5.02 -6.55 -1.77
C CYS A 12 4.84 -5.95 -0.37
N ALA A 13 3.78 -5.18 -0.16
CA ALA A 13 3.47 -4.60 1.14
C ALA A 13 3.32 -5.68 2.22
N THR A 14 2.66 -6.81 1.93
CA THR A 14 2.56 -7.93 2.88
C THR A 14 3.90 -8.61 3.15
N LEU A 15 4.74 -8.81 2.13
CA LEU A 15 6.07 -9.41 2.29
C LEU A 15 7.01 -8.54 3.13
N VAL A 16 6.98 -7.22 2.92
CA VAL A 16 7.80 -6.25 3.66
C VAL A 16 7.37 -6.16 5.14
N SER A 17 6.06 -6.22 5.40
CA SER A 17 5.46 -5.99 6.72
C SER A 17 5.21 -7.25 7.56
N ARG A 18 5.24 -8.44 6.95
CA ARG A 18 5.09 -9.75 7.60
C ARG A 18 3.90 -9.80 8.57
N GLN A 19 4.15 -9.92 9.88
CA GLN A 19 3.14 -10.05 10.93
C GLN A 19 2.25 -8.81 11.08
N TYR A 20 2.70 -7.65 10.58
CA TYR A 20 1.95 -6.40 10.62
C TYR A 20 1.20 -6.09 9.32
N SER A 21 1.15 -7.07 8.40
CA SER A 21 0.55 -6.90 7.07
C SER A 21 -0.92 -6.50 7.11
N HIS A 22 -1.71 -7.01 8.05
CA HIS A 22 -3.10 -6.59 8.22
C HIS A 22 -3.24 -5.10 8.51
N PHE A 23 -2.39 -4.55 9.38
CA PHE A 23 -2.41 -3.12 9.70
C PHE A 23 -1.98 -2.29 8.48
N VAL A 24 -0.91 -2.67 7.80
CA VAL A 24 -0.42 -1.94 6.62
C VAL A 24 -1.44 -1.95 5.49
N LEU A 25 -2.06 -3.10 5.20
CA LEU A 25 -3.10 -3.21 4.18
C LEU A 25 -4.37 -2.45 4.54
N ALA A 26 -4.76 -2.40 5.82
CA ALA A 26 -5.91 -1.60 6.25
C ALA A 26 -5.70 -0.10 5.97
N ASN A 27 -4.50 0.41 6.20
CA ASN A 27 -4.15 1.79 5.85
C ASN A 27 -4.20 2.04 4.34
N ILE A 28 -3.68 1.11 3.53
CA ILE A 28 -3.76 1.19 2.07
C ILE A 28 -5.23 1.24 1.62
N GLN A 29 -6.07 0.36 2.15
CA GLN A 29 -7.50 0.31 1.83
C GLN A 29 -8.21 1.60 2.24
N PHE A 30 -7.86 2.18 3.38
CA PHE A 30 -8.42 3.45 3.83
C PHE A 30 -8.10 4.58 2.84
N ILE A 31 -6.86 4.66 2.37
CA ILE A 31 -6.44 5.65 1.35
C ILE A 31 -7.20 5.45 0.03
N TRP A 32 -7.43 4.20 -0.37
CA TRP A 32 -8.26 3.91 -1.55
C TRP A 32 -9.69 4.39 -1.40
N CYS A 33 -10.32 4.13 -0.25
CA CYS A 33 -11.67 4.62 0.02
C CYS A 33 -11.73 6.16 -0.04
N LEU A 34 -10.77 6.84 0.59
CA LEU A 34 -10.68 8.30 0.52
C LEU A 34 -10.52 8.79 -0.92
N SER A 35 -9.67 8.13 -1.71
CA SER A 35 -9.47 8.48 -3.12
C SER A 35 -10.76 8.35 -3.92
N MET A 36 -11.55 7.29 -3.69
CA MET A 36 -12.84 7.10 -4.35
C MET A 36 -13.85 8.18 -3.98
N LEU A 37 -13.82 8.68 -2.74
CA LEU A 37 -14.69 9.78 -2.30
C LEU A 37 -14.28 11.12 -2.92
N ILE A 38 -12.98 11.37 -3.09
CA ILE A 38 -12.44 12.62 -3.64
C ILE A 38 -12.59 12.66 -5.17
N CYS A 39 -12.49 11.50 -5.85
CA CYS A 39 -12.53 11.40 -7.31
C CYS A 39 -13.72 12.12 -7.98
N PRO A 40 -14.99 11.92 -7.58
CA PRO A 40 -16.13 12.61 -8.21
C PRO A 40 -16.09 14.13 -8.01
N ILE A 41 -15.54 14.61 -6.90
CA ILE A 41 -15.37 16.04 -6.64
C ILE A 41 -14.35 16.61 -7.63
N LEU A 42 -13.19 15.96 -7.77
CA LEU A 42 -12.15 16.36 -8.73
C LEU A 42 -12.67 16.35 -10.16
N VAL A 43 -13.38 15.29 -10.58
CA VAL A 43 -13.97 15.19 -11.94
C VAL A 43 -14.98 16.30 -12.18
N SER A 44 -15.80 16.65 -11.18
CA SER A 44 -16.77 17.74 -11.31
C SER A 44 -16.10 19.10 -11.54
N PHE A 45 -14.90 19.32 -11.01
CA PHE A 45 -14.12 20.54 -11.28
C PHE A 45 -13.32 20.50 -12.58
N LEU A 46 -12.76 19.34 -12.92
CA LEU A 46 -11.91 19.16 -14.11
C LEU A 46 -12.71 19.08 -15.42
N LEU A 47 -14.00 18.72 -15.35
CA LEU A 47 -14.87 18.59 -16.51
C LEU A 47 -16.11 19.49 -16.42
N PRO A 48 -15.95 20.82 -16.58
CA PRO A 48 -17.07 21.75 -16.57
C PRO A 48 -18.04 21.53 -17.74
N ASN A 49 -17.55 21.08 -18.90
CA ASN A 49 -18.38 20.86 -20.09
C ASN A 49 -18.63 19.39 -20.42
N GLY A 50 -17.94 18.47 -19.74
CA GLY A 50 -18.08 17.02 -19.94
C GLY A 50 -17.71 16.53 -21.34
N THR A 51 -16.90 17.28 -22.08
CA THR A 51 -16.60 16.99 -23.49
C THR A 51 -15.63 15.83 -23.64
N VAL A 52 -15.64 15.19 -24.82
CA VAL A 52 -14.73 14.07 -25.13
C VAL A 52 -13.25 14.48 -25.03
N GLU A 53 -12.92 15.72 -25.39
CA GLU A 53 -11.55 16.24 -25.30
C GLU A 53 -11.07 16.39 -23.86
N GLU A 54 -11.91 16.89 -22.95
CA GLU A 54 -11.59 16.99 -21.52
C GLU A 54 -11.34 15.59 -20.92
N TRP A 55 -12.20 14.61 -21.25
CA TRP A 55 -12.01 13.22 -20.85
C TRP A 55 -10.70 12.62 -21.39
N ARG A 56 -10.34 12.91 -22.64
CA ARG A 56 -9.08 12.44 -23.23
C ARG A 56 -7.88 12.92 -22.41
N ILE A 57 -7.86 14.18 -21.99
CA ILE A 57 -6.79 14.75 -21.17
C ILE A 57 -6.73 14.04 -19.81
N VAL A 58 -7.89 13.81 -19.16
CA VAL A 58 -7.95 13.12 -17.87
C VAL A 58 -7.39 11.70 -17.96
N TYR A 59 -7.79 10.93 -18.97
CA TYR A 59 -7.28 9.57 -19.16
C TYR A 59 -5.79 9.53 -19.50
N LEU A 60 -5.30 10.46 -20.33
CA LEU A 60 -3.88 10.56 -20.65
C LEU A 60 -3.04 10.95 -19.42
N ALA A 61 -3.53 11.90 -18.61
CA ALA A 61 -2.89 12.27 -17.36
C ALA A 61 -2.86 11.10 -16.37
N HIS A 62 -3.96 10.35 -16.27
CA HIS A 62 -4.05 9.16 -15.41
C HIS A 62 -3.09 8.06 -15.88
N ALA A 63 -3.00 7.83 -17.20
CA ALA A 63 -2.05 6.88 -17.78
C ALA A 63 -0.60 7.28 -17.49
N ALA A 64 -0.24 8.56 -17.65
CA ALA A 64 1.09 9.07 -17.32
C ALA A 64 1.42 8.88 -15.83
N LEU A 65 0.47 9.16 -14.93
CA LEU A 65 0.64 8.98 -13.49
C LEU A 65 0.86 7.50 -13.13
N LEU A 66 0.10 6.58 -13.75
CA LEU A 66 0.25 5.14 -13.55
C LEU A 66 1.62 4.65 -14.02
N VAL A 67 2.08 5.09 -15.19
CA VAL A 67 3.41 4.72 -15.73
C VAL A 67 4.52 5.22 -14.82
N LEU A 68 4.46 6.48 -14.38
CA LEU A 68 5.45 7.05 -13.49
C LEU A 68 5.48 6.34 -12.13
N SER A 69 4.31 6.10 -11.54
CA SER A 69 4.19 5.40 -10.25
C SER A 69 4.72 3.97 -10.35
N ASN A 70 4.44 3.28 -11.46
CA ASN A 70 4.94 1.93 -11.69
C ASN A 70 6.46 1.91 -11.92
N ALA A 71 7.02 2.90 -12.60
CA ALA A 71 8.46 3.03 -12.77
C ALA A 71 9.17 3.22 -11.41
N ILE A 72 8.65 4.13 -10.58
CA ILE A 72 9.16 4.35 -9.21
C ILE A 72 9.05 3.07 -8.39
N PHE A 73 7.90 2.39 -8.46
CA PHE A 73 7.70 1.12 -7.76
C PHE A 73 8.70 0.06 -8.21
N CYS A 74 8.94 -0.10 -9.52
CA CYS A 74 9.91 -1.07 -10.02
C CYS A 74 11.34 -0.78 -9.53
N LEU A 75 11.71 0.48 -9.33
CA LEU A 75 13.04 0.89 -8.86
C LEU A 75 13.22 0.73 -7.35
N LEU A 76 12.17 0.99 -6.56
CA LEU A 76 12.25 1.09 -5.10
C LEU A 76 11.68 -0.13 -4.36
N ALA A 77 10.80 -0.91 -4.99
CA ALA A 77 10.13 -2.00 -4.31
C ALA A 77 11.12 -3.11 -3.94
N THR A 78 11.04 -3.53 -2.68
CA THR A 78 11.78 -4.68 -2.17
C THR A 78 10.80 -5.70 -1.62
N ALA A 79 11.09 -6.98 -1.84
CA ALA A 79 10.41 -8.07 -1.14
C ALA A 79 11.14 -8.47 0.14
N LYS A 80 12.27 -7.79 0.45
CA LYS A 80 12.98 -8.05 1.70
C LYS A 80 12.15 -7.49 2.86
N PRO A 81 12.02 -8.27 3.93
CA PRO A 81 11.35 -7.80 5.12
C PRO A 81 12.01 -6.55 5.70
N ALA A 82 11.19 -5.63 6.19
CA ALA A 82 11.72 -4.40 6.76
C ALA A 82 12.39 -4.66 8.12
N PRO A 83 13.40 -3.86 8.53
CA PRO A 83 14.11 -4.03 9.80
C PRO A 83 13.19 -4.01 11.02
N TRP A 84 12.12 -3.20 11.00
CA TRP A 84 11.14 -3.11 12.08
C TRP A 84 10.25 -4.36 12.22
N THR A 85 10.32 -5.30 11.29
CA THR A 85 9.66 -6.62 11.41
C THR A 85 10.52 -7.67 12.09
N ASP A 86 11.78 -7.36 12.41
CA ASP A 86 12.74 -8.32 12.94
C ASP A 86 12.32 -8.80 14.35
N PRO A 87 12.06 -10.12 14.53
CA PRO A 87 11.63 -10.67 15.82
C PRO A 87 12.70 -10.63 16.92
N SER A 88 13.96 -10.36 16.56
CA SER A 88 15.08 -10.18 17.49
C SER A 88 15.12 -8.78 18.11
N ILE A 89 14.50 -7.78 17.45
CA ILE A 89 14.31 -6.45 18.03
C ILE A 89 13.28 -6.58 19.15
N THR A 90 13.74 -6.49 20.39
CA THR A 90 12.88 -6.58 21.58
C THR A 90 12.08 -5.28 21.71
N THR A 91 10.91 -5.21 21.09
CA THR A 91 9.94 -4.15 21.38
C THR A 91 9.50 -4.29 22.83
N ALA A 92 9.32 -3.17 23.55
CA ALA A 92 8.91 -3.14 24.97
C ALA A 92 7.67 -4.02 25.28
N ALA A 93 6.80 -4.26 24.30
CA ALA A 93 5.66 -5.18 24.39
C ALA A 93 6.06 -6.64 24.74
N LYS A 94 7.21 -7.13 24.28
CA LYS A 94 7.72 -8.49 24.55
C LYS A 94 8.20 -8.66 26.00
N LYS A 95 8.53 -7.54 26.67
CA LYS A 95 8.94 -7.51 28.09
C LYS A 95 7.78 -7.83 29.04
N ASN A 96 6.55 -7.55 28.60
CA ASN A 96 5.33 -7.70 29.41
C ASN A 96 4.60 -9.02 29.16
N THR A 97 5.15 -9.92 28.34
CA THR A 97 4.61 -11.27 28.21
C THR A 97 4.79 -11.98 29.56
N PRO A 98 3.72 -12.42 30.24
CA PRO A 98 3.84 -13.10 31.52
C PRO A 98 4.73 -14.33 31.35
N MET A 99 5.76 -14.45 32.20
CA MET A 99 6.78 -15.52 32.13
C MET A 99 6.18 -16.93 32.26
N ILE A 100 4.91 -17.06 32.63
CA ILE A 100 4.15 -18.32 32.75
C ILE A 100 4.13 -19.09 31.42
N ALA A 101 4.09 -18.42 30.26
CA ALA A 101 4.08 -19.08 28.96
C ALA A 101 5.45 -19.67 28.53
N ARG A 102 6.54 -19.34 29.23
CA ARG A 102 7.89 -19.87 28.93
C ARG A 102 8.16 -21.24 29.54
N GLY A 103 7.33 -21.71 30.47
CA GLY A 103 7.49 -22.98 31.20
C GLY A 103 6.75 -24.18 30.60
N LEU A 104 5.81 -23.97 29.68
CA LEU A 104 5.08 -25.03 28.99
C LEU A 104 5.80 -25.39 27.68
N LYS A 105 6.98 -26.01 27.81
CA LYS A 105 7.44 -26.97 26.80
C LYS A 105 6.88 -28.34 27.20
N ILE A 106 5.79 -28.76 26.57
CA ILE A 106 5.39 -30.17 26.48
C ILE A 106 5.45 -30.53 25.00
#